data_AF-A0A1C5NMF7-F1
#
_entry.id   AF-A0A1C5NMF7-F1
#
_cell.length_a   1.000
_cell.length_b   1.000
_cell.length_c   1.000
_cell.angle_alpha   90.00
_cell.angle_beta   90.00
_cell.angle_gamma   90.00
#
_symmetry.space_group_name_H-M   'P 1'
#
loop_
_entity.id
_entity.type
_entity.pdbx_description
1 polymer ?
#
loop_
_entity_poly.entity_id
_entity_poly.type
_entity_poly.pdbx_seq_one_letter_code
_entity_poly.pdbx_strand_id
1 'polypeptide(L)' 'MANDTIWNYVNDFLSGRINRKQFWALAEFKYPTHQISFHTLSVLDCLKFVRSEVVYG' A
#
# COMPACT_ATOMS: atom_id res chain seq x y z
N MET A 1 8.18 3.38 5.87
CA MET A 1 7.75 4.79 5.77
C MET A 1 6.96 5.11 4.49
N ALA A 2 6.30 4.12 3.85
CA ALA A 2 5.43 4.34 2.69
C ALA A 2 3.95 4.56 3.06
N ASN A 3 3.51 4.12 4.24
CA ASN A 3 2.12 4.30 4.69
C ASN A 3 1.75 5.78 4.91
N ASP A 4 2.68 6.58 5.45
CA ASP A 4 2.38 7.98 5.82
C ASP A 4 2.08 8.88 4.61
N THR A 5 2.71 8.63 3.46
CA THR A 5 2.52 9.50 2.28
C THR A 5 1.17 9.27 1.59
N ILE A 6 0.65 8.04 1.57
CA ILE A 6 -0.70 7.78 1.01
C ILE A 6 -1.76 8.42 1.90
N TRP A 7 -1.58 8.30 3.22
CA TRP A 7 -2.49 8.93 4.18
C TRP A 7 -2.54 10.46 4.03
N ASN A 8 -1.39 11.09 3.76
CA ASN A 8 -1.34 12.52 3.47
C ASN A 8 -2.13 12.89 2.21
N TYR A 9 -2.03 12.11 1.12
CA TYR A 9 -2.82 12.37 -0.10
C TYR A 9 -4.32 12.21 0.14
N VAL A 10 -4.73 11.22 0.94
CA VAL A 10 -6.14 11.03 1.31
C VAL A 10 -6.65 12.21 2.14
N ASN A 11 -5.88 12.66 3.14
CA ASN A 11 -6.25 13.82 3.95
C ASN A 11 -6.30 15.12 3.14
N ASP A 12 -5.34 15.34 2.23
CA ASP A 12 -5.33 16.52 1.37
C ASP A 12 -6.49 16.51 0.37
N PHE A 13 -6.93 15.33 -0.08
CA PHE A 13 -8.12 15.20 -0.92
C PHE A 13 -9.40 15.47 -0.12
N LEU A 14 -9.53 14.91 1.09
CA LEU A 14 -10.68 15.12 1.97
C LEU A 14 -10.80 16.58 2.46
N SER A 15 -9.66 17.25 2.66
CA SER A 15 -9.60 18.68 3.01
C SER A 15 -9.71 19.62 1.81
N GLY A 16 -9.83 19.08 0.58
CA GLY A 16 -10.01 19.85 -0.65
C GLY A 16 -8.78 20.60 -1.15
N ARG A 17 -7.60 20.34 -0.56
CA ARG A 17 -6.32 20.94 -0.97
C ARG A 17 -5.83 20.42 -2.31
N ILE A 18 -6.17 19.18 -2.64
CA ILE A 18 -5.91 18.59 -3.95
C ILE A 18 -7.21 18.13 -4.61
N ASN A 19 -7.29 18.29 -5.93
CA ASN A 19 -8.43 17.81 -6.69
C ASN A 19 -8.27 16.32 -7.07
N ARG A 20 -9.36 15.68 -7.53
CA ARG A 20 -9.37 14.26 -7.90
C ARG A 20 -8.30 13.89 -8.94
N LYS A 21 -8.01 14.76 -9.91
CA LYS A 21 -7.00 14.50 -10.94
C LYS A 21 -5.59 14.48 -10.35
N GLN A 22 -5.29 15.43 -9.46
CA GLN A 22 -4.01 15.50 -8.75
C GLN A 22 -3.80 14.29 -7.84
N PHE A 23 -4.85 13.84 -7.15
CA PHE A 23 -4.79 12.63 -6.32
C PHE A 23 -4.40 11.39 -7.14
N TRP A 24 -5.05 11.15 -8.28
CA TRP A 24 -4.74 9.99 -9.12
C TRP A 24 -3.33 10.04 -9.71
N ALA A 25 -2.84 11.22 -10.12
CA ALA A 25 -1.46 11.38 -10.58
C ALA A 25 -0.45 11.05 -9.47
N LEU A 26 -0.70 11.46 -8.21
CA LEU A 26 0.16 11.14 -7.07
C LEU A 26 0.10 9.66 -6.68
N ALA A 27 -1.07 9.03 -6.86
CA ALA A 27 -1.26 7.61 -6.59
C ALA A 27 -0.60 6.71 -7.65
N GLU A 28 -0.60 7.14 -8.91
CA GLU A 28 -0.06 6.37 -10.05
C GLU A 28 1.46 6.20 -10.00
N PHE A 29 2.21 7.22 -9.56
CA PHE A 29 3.67 7.16 -9.46
C PHE A 29 4.21 6.42 -8.24
N LYS A 30 3.34 6.07 -7.28
CA LYS A 30 3.78 5.33 -6.11
C LYS A 30 3.72 3.85 -6.44
N TYR A 31 4.86 3.31 -6.92
CA TYR A 31 5.10 1.87 -6.96
C TYR A 31 4.55 1.26 -5.68
N PRO A 32 3.46 0.48 -5.72
CA PRO A 32 3.01 -0.19 -4.53
C PRO A 32 4.13 -1.15 -4.17
N THR A 33 4.92 -0.83 -3.15
CA THR A 33 5.58 -1.88 -2.37
C THR A 33 4.48 -2.88 -2.08
N HIS A 34 4.57 -4.06 -2.71
CA HIS A 34 3.50 -5.02 -2.95
C HIS A 34 2.84 -5.55 -1.67
N GLN A 35 2.19 -4.67 -0.92
CA GLN A 35 1.65 -4.98 0.38
C GLN A 35 0.24 -5.50 0.15
N ILE A 36 0.19 -6.81 -0.07
CA ILE A 36 -1.04 -7.58 -0.15
C ILE A 36 -1.43 -7.92 1.28
N SER A 37 -2.65 -7.58 1.68
CA SER A 37 -3.21 -7.97 2.98
C SER A 37 -4.29 -9.03 2.76
N PHE A 38 -4.19 -10.13 3.50
CA PHE A 38 -5.16 -11.22 3.47
C PHE A 38 -5.94 -11.21 4.79
N HIS A 39 -7.27 -11.13 4.72
CA HIS A 39 -8.15 -10.99 5.88
C HIS A 39 -9.06 -12.20 6.14
N THR A 40 -8.86 -13.31 5.42
CA THR A 40 -9.62 -14.54 5.60
C THR A 40 -8.71 -15.77 5.56
N LEU A 41 -9.05 -16.79 6.35
CA LEU A 41 -8.32 -18.07 6.40
C LEU A 41 -8.24 -18.72 5.02
N SER A 42 -9.33 -18.67 4.25
CA SER A 42 -9.42 -19.24 2.90
C SER A 42 -8.39 -18.70 1.91
N VAL A 43 -7.88 -17.49 2.13
CA VAL A 43 -6.88 -16.90 1.22
C VAL A 43 -5.46 -17.33 1.60
N LEU A 44 -5.23 -17.71 2.87
CA LEU A 44 -3.96 -18.30 3.27
C LEU A 44 -3.74 -19.67 2.62
N ASP A 45 -4.82 -20.43 2.37
CA ASP A 45 -4.77 -21.71 1.68
C ASP A 45 -4.30 -21.59 0.22
N CYS A 46 -4.37 -20.40 -0.38
CA CYS A 46 -3.88 -20.14 -1.73
C CYS A 46 -2.36 -19.86 -1.79
N LEU A 47 -1.71 -19.65 -0.64
CA LEU A 47 -0.30 -19.30 -0.58
C LEU A 47 0.58 -20.54 -0.58
N LYS A 48 1.64 -20.51 -1.39
CA LYS A 48 2.71 -21.52 -1.36
C LYS A 48 3.94 -20.90 -0.74
N PHE A 49 4.44 -21.51 0.34
CA PHE A 49 5.72 -21.13 0.91
C PHE A 49 6.84 -21.35 -0.11
N VAL A 50 7.70 -20.36 -0.30
CA VAL A 50 8.82 -20.42 -1.25
C VAL A 50 10.16 -20.44 -0.52
N ARG A 51 10.41 -19.47 0.36
CA ARG A 51 11.64 -19.37 1.16
C ARG A 51 11.46 -18.44 2.36
N SER A 52 12.33 -18.56 3.34
CA SER A 52 12.55 -17.57 4.39
C SER A 52 14.06 -17.39 4.59
N GLU A 53 14.47 -16.19 5.00
CA GLU A 53 15.87 -15.84 5.24
C GLU A 53 16.00 -15.20 6.63
N VAL A 54 17.03 -15.62 7.37
CA VAL A 54 17.32 -15.09 8.71
C VAL A 54 18.14 -13.83 8.53
N VAL A 55 17.62 -12.71 9.00
CA VAL A 55 18.30 -11.41 8.94
C VAL A 55 19.03 -11.20 10.26
N TYR A 56 20.35 -11.08 10.20
CA TYR A 56 21.17 -10.58 11.32
C TYR A 56 21.30 -9.07 11.13
N GLY A 57 20.75 -8.30 12.07
CA GLY A 57 20.81 -6.83 12.09
C GLY A 57 22.09 -6.28 12.68
#